data_AF-A0A7G5XGX0-F1
#
_entry.id   AF-A0A7G5XGX0-F1
#
_cell.length_a   1.000
_cell.length_b   1.000
_cell.length_c   1.000
_cell.angle_alpha   90.00
_cell.angle_beta   90.00
_cell.angle_gamma   90.00
#
_symmetry.space_group_name_H-M   'P 1'
#
loop_
_entity.id
_entity.type
_entity.pdbx_description
1 polymer ?
#
loop_
_entity_poly.entity_id
_entity_poly.type
_entity_poly.pdbx_seq_one_letter_code
_entity_poly.pdbx_strand_id
1 'polypeptide(L)'
;MEQEYHKIIIITAPSGAGKTSITRQLMKHFPQLAFSISAATRKPRAHEKDGVDYHFMSTEAFQQKIHENAFMEWEMVYEGNYYGTLKSEMERIWSNGQIPVLDIDVKGAIHVQDLYPKQILTIFIEPPSIEELKRRLESRGTETADSLQARVSKASYEISFKHSFQHVIVNDNLEKAIAEATAIVGAFIQAE
;
A
#
# COMPACT_ATOMS: atom_id res chain seq x y z
N MET A 1 27.27 9.68 -7.15
CA MET A 1 26.31 10.09 -6.11
C MET A 1 25.99 8.82 -5.35
N GLU A 2 26.49 8.71 -4.12
CA GLU A 2 26.11 7.62 -3.23
C GLU A 2 24.59 7.62 -3.13
N GLN A 3 23.93 6.52 -3.48
CA GLN A 3 22.54 6.34 -3.11
C GLN A 3 22.56 6.24 -1.59
N GLU A 4 22.23 7.34 -0.89
CA GLU A 4 21.82 7.25 0.49
C GLU A 4 20.70 6.21 0.52
N TYR A 5 20.99 5.09 1.17
CA TYR A 5 20.10 3.96 1.18
C TYR A 5 18.94 4.29 2.13
N HIS A 6 17.86 4.81 1.57
CA HIS A 6 16.71 5.17 2.39
C HIS A 6 15.77 3.98 2.57
N LYS A 7 15.39 3.72 3.82
CA LYS A 7 14.42 2.67 4.17
C LYS A 7 13.07 2.92 3.51
N ILE A 8 12.41 1.86 3.08
CA ILE A 8 11.02 1.86 2.58
C ILE A 8 10.27 0.72 3.26
N ILE A 9 9.04 0.99 3.70
CA ILE A 9 8.12 -0.04 4.18
C ILE A 9 6.96 -0.13 3.20
N ILE A 10 6.67 -1.32 2.71
CA ILE A 10 5.51 -1.59 1.86
C ILE A 10 4.57 -2.53 2.60
N ILE A 11 3.32 -2.13 2.70
CA ILE A 11 2.24 -2.96 3.24
C ILE A 11 1.25 -3.23 2.10
N THR A 12 1.08 -4.50 1.77
CA THR A 12 0.10 -4.95 0.77
C THR A 12 -0.92 -5.85 1.44
N ALA A 13 -2.11 -5.91 0.86
CA ALA A 13 -3.15 -6.83 1.30
C ALA A 13 -4.24 -6.90 0.24
N PRO A 14 -4.96 -8.02 0.14
CA PRO A 14 -6.16 -8.06 -0.64
C PRO A 14 -7.25 -7.19 -0.01
N SER A 15 -8.16 -6.70 -0.84
CA SER A 15 -9.26 -5.84 -0.40
C SER A 15 -10.11 -6.53 0.68
N GLY A 16 -10.16 -5.95 1.89
CA GLY A 16 -10.92 -6.51 3.02
C GLY A 16 -10.07 -7.22 4.08
N ALA A 17 -8.76 -7.38 3.86
CA ALA A 17 -7.86 -8.04 4.82
C ALA A 17 -7.40 -7.16 6.00
N GLY A 18 -7.84 -5.90 6.10
CA GLY A 18 -7.60 -5.05 7.28
C GLY A 18 -6.34 -4.18 7.24
N LYS A 19 -5.69 -4.08 6.07
CA LYS A 19 -4.53 -3.22 5.76
C LYS A 19 -4.58 -1.84 6.41
N THR A 20 -5.61 -1.06 6.08
CA THR A 20 -5.78 0.33 6.59
C THR A 20 -5.76 0.42 8.11
N SER A 21 -6.36 -0.56 8.80
CA SER A 21 -6.37 -0.57 10.27
C SER A 21 -4.97 -0.81 10.84
N ILE A 22 -4.22 -1.76 10.26
CA ILE A 22 -2.85 -2.07 10.69
C ILE A 22 -1.93 -0.89 10.38
N THR A 23 -1.95 -0.36 9.16
CA THR A 23 -1.12 0.79 8.76
C THR A 23 -1.36 1.99 9.68
N ARG A 24 -2.62 2.34 9.97
CA ARG A 24 -2.94 3.46 10.89
C ARG A 24 -2.37 3.25 12.30
N GLN A 25 -2.33 2.02 12.79
CA GLN A 25 -1.77 1.72 14.11
C GLN A 25 -0.24 1.82 14.10
N LEU A 26 0.42 1.33 13.05
CA LEU A 26 1.87 1.51 12.85
C LEU A 26 2.24 2.99 12.79
N MET A 27 1.49 3.80 12.03
CA MET A 27 1.72 5.26 11.96
C MET A 27 1.59 5.96 13.32
N LYS A 28 0.70 5.47 14.20
CA LYS A 28 0.55 6.00 15.56
C LYS A 28 1.67 5.54 16.49
N HIS A 29 2.14 4.31 16.30
CA HIS A 29 3.14 3.69 17.17
C HIS A 29 4.56 4.20 16.87
N PHE A 30 4.88 4.51 15.61
CA PHE A 30 6.20 4.92 15.17
C PHE A 30 6.16 6.34 14.56
N PRO A 31 6.50 7.39 15.34
CA PRO A 31 6.52 8.77 14.86
C PRO A 31 7.51 9.03 13.70
N GLN A 32 8.52 8.18 13.55
CA GLN A 32 9.46 8.25 12.43
C GLN A 32 8.89 7.74 11.09
N LEU A 33 7.70 7.14 11.09
CA LEU A 33 7.04 6.75 9.85
C LEU A 33 6.26 7.93 9.26
N ALA A 34 6.25 8.01 7.93
CA ALA A 34 5.34 8.88 7.20
C ALA A 34 4.57 8.07 6.15
N PHE A 35 3.26 8.32 6.04
CA PHE A 35 2.46 7.67 5.00
C PHE A 35 2.77 8.34 3.65
N SER A 36 3.07 7.52 2.63
CA SER A 36 3.29 8.02 1.26
C SER A 36 1.94 8.22 0.56
N ILE A 37 1.61 9.47 0.26
CA ILE A 37 0.35 9.80 -0.41
C ILE A 37 0.46 9.51 -1.90
N SER A 38 -0.28 8.52 -2.39
CA SER A 38 -0.28 8.17 -3.81
C SER A 38 -0.99 9.23 -4.66
N ALA A 39 -0.61 9.36 -5.93
CA ALA A 39 -1.38 10.05 -6.94
C ALA A 39 -2.53 9.17 -7.44
N ALA A 40 -3.65 9.80 -7.80
CA ALA A 40 -4.77 9.11 -8.44
C ALA A 40 -5.46 10.00 -9.48
N THR A 41 -5.91 9.40 -10.60
CA THR A 41 -6.71 10.13 -11.61
C THR A 41 -8.22 10.04 -11.39
N ARG A 42 -8.66 9.12 -10.52
CA ARG A 42 -10.07 9.04 -10.16
C ARG A 42 -10.51 10.28 -9.40
N LYS A 43 -11.81 10.58 -9.45
CA LYS A 43 -12.38 11.64 -8.62
C LYS A 43 -12.30 11.27 -7.11
N PRO A 44 -12.08 12.27 -6.23
CA PRO A 44 -12.18 12.07 -4.79
C PRO A 44 -13.59 11.65 -4.40
N ARG A 45 -13.70 10.78 -3.40
CA ARG A 45 -14.98 10.48 -2.74
C ARG A 45 -15.32 11.62 -1.78
N ALA A 46 -16.59 11.71 -1.36
CA ALA A 46 -17.10 12.82 -0.55
C ALA A 46 -16.33 13.08 0.77
N HIS A 47 -15.66 12.07 1.32
CA HIS A 47 -14.89 12.17 2.56
C HIS A 47 -13.37 12.30 2.36
N GLU A 48 -12.89 12.17 1.13
CA GLU A 48 -11.45 12.21 0.82
C GLU A 48 -11.00 13.64 0.53
N LYS A 49 -9.75 13.93 0.90
CA LYS A 49 -9.11 15.23 0.73
C LYS A 49 -7.84 15.10 -0.09
N ASP A 50 -7.67 16.04 -1.02
CA ASP A 50 -6.46 16.17 -1.81
C ASP A 50 -5.25 16.48 -0.92
N GLY A 51 -4.12 15.83 -1.20
CA GLY A 51 -2.90 15.93 -0.39
C GLY A 51 -2.99 15.29 0.99
N VAL A 52 -4.04 14.49 1.25
CA VAL A 52 -4.19 13.70 2.48
C VAL A 52 -4.45 12.24 2.13
N ASP A 53 -5.50 11.97 1.36
CA ASP A 53 -5.87 10.61 0.95
C ASP A 53 -5.16 10.22 -0.35
N TYR A 54 -5.14 11.14 -1.33
CA TYR A 54 -4.41 11.03 -2.58
C TYR A 54 -4.00 12.43 -3.07
N HIS A 55 -3.01 12.48 -3.96
CA HIS A 55 -2.83 13.59 -4.89
C HIS A 55 -3.74 13.37 -6.09
N PHE A 56 -4.93 13.96 -6.05
CA PHE A 56 -5.89 13.86 -7.13
C PHE A 56 -5.47 14.78 -8.28
N MET A 57 -5.30 14.19 -9.47
CA MET A 57 -4.88 14.94 -10.66
C MET A 57 -5.64 14.46 -11.90
N SER A 58 -5.63 15.26 -12.97
CA SER A 58 -6.24 14.82 -14.22
C SER A 58 -5.42 13.71 -14.88
N THR A 59 -6.04 12.95 -15.78
CA THR A 59 -5.35 11.91 -16.56
C THR A 59 -4.21 12.51 -17.38
N GLU A 60 -4.41 13.69 -17.96
CA GLU A 60 -3.39 14.40 -18.75
C GLU A 60 -2.20 14.79 -17.86
N ALA A 61 -2.46 15.30 -16.66
CA ALA A 61 -1.41 15.65 -15.70
C ALA A 61 -0.64 14.40 -15.22
N PHE A 62 -1.34 13.28 -15.02
CA PHE A 62 -0.71 12.01 -14.66
C PHE A 62 0.18 11.49 -15.80
N GLN A 63 -0.32 11.50 -17.05
CA GLN A 63 0.46 11.09 -18.22
C GLN A 63 1.68 11.98 -18.44
N GLN A 64 1.55 13.29 -18.24
CA GLN A 64 2.68 14.21 -18.28
C GLN A 64 3.76 13.81 -17.26
N LYS A 65 3.36 13.47 -16.02
CA LYS A 65 4.28 12.98 -14.98
C LYS A 65 4.92 11.62 -15.31
N ILE A 66 4.21 10.75 -16.05
CA ILE A 66 4.82 9.53 -16.60
C ILE A 66 5.93 9.90 -17.59
N HIS A 67 5.66 10.81 -18.53
CA HIS A 67 6.66 11.27 -19.51
C HIS A 67 7.88 11.93 -18.85
N GLU A 68 7.67 12.63 -17.74
CA GLU A 68 8.73 13.26 -16.94
C GLU A 68 9.47 12.26 -16.02
N ASN A 69 9.11 10.97 -16.04
CA ASN A 69 9.67 9.95 -15.14
C ASN A 69 9.52 10.35 -13.65
N ALA A 70 8.41 10.98 -13.28
CA ALA A 70 8.16 11.50 -11.93
C ALA A 70 7.61 10.46 -10.95
N PHE A 71 7.20 9.28 -11.45
CA PHE A 71 6.69 8.18 -10.62
C PHE A 71 7.76 7.16 -10.30
N MET A 72 7.77 6.69 -9.07
CA MET A 72 8.55 5.52 -8.64
C MET A 72 7.90 4.22 -9.15
N GLU A 73 6.58 4.15 -9.04
CA GLU A 73 5.74 3.11 -9.64
C GLU A 73 4.41 3.74 -10.04
N TRP A 74 3.75 3.15 -11.03
CA TRP A 74 2.37 3.48 -11.38
C TRP A 74 1.70 2.30 -12.09
N GLU A 75 0.38 2.19 -11.94
CA GLU A 75 -0.45 1.22 -12.66
C GLU A 75 -1.81 1.82 -13.04
N MET A 76 -2.32 1.39 -14.19
CA MET A 76 -3.72 1.61 -14.57
C MET A 76 -4.58 0.48 -13.99
N VAL A 77 -5.13 0.71 -12.79
CA VAL A 77 -5.91 -0.31 -12.07
C VAL A 77 -7.27 -0.58 -12.71
N TYR A 78 -7.87 0.46 -13.28
CA TYR A 78 -9.07 0.38 -14.13
C TYR A 78 -8.88 1.30 -15.33
N GLU A 79 -9.60 1.05 -16.42
CA GLU A 79 -9.53 1.90 -17.62
C GLU A 79 -9.74 3.39 -17.26
N GLY A 80 -8.73 4.21 -17.55
CA GLY A 80 -8.71 5.64 -17.22
C GLY A 80 -8.40 6.02 -15.76
N ASN A 81 -8.28 5.04 -14.85
CA ASN A 81 -7.95 5.26 -13.44
C ASN A 81 -6.52 4.77 -13.14
N TYR A 82 -5.60 5.73 -13.11
CA TYR A 82 -4.20 5.52 -12.78
C TYR A 82 -3.97 5.81 -11.30
N TYR A 83 -3.03 5.05 -10.75
CA TYR A 83 -2.50 5.24 -9.40
C TYR A 83 -0.99 5.15 -9.47
N GLY A 84 -0.28 5.87 -8.62
CA GLY A 84 1.16 5.76 -8.55
C GLY A 84 1.79 6.53 -7.40
N THR A 85 3.02 6.17 -7.08
CA THR A 85 3.80 6.79 -6.01
C THR A 85 4.78 7.79 -6.62
N LEU A 86 4.68 9.07 -6.23
CA LEU A 86 5.54 10.13 -6.74
C LEU A 86 6.94 10.05 -6.12
N LYS A 87 7.99 10.21 -6.94
CA LYS A 87 9.38 10.31 -6.43
C LYS A 87 9.54 11.50 -5.48
N SER A 88 8.91 12.62 -5.79
CA SER A 88 8.91 13.81 -4.93
C SER A 88 8.29 13.56 -3.55
N GLU A 89 7.34 12.64 -3.45
CA GLU A 89 6.73 12.28 -2.16
C GLU A 89 7.69 11.46 -1.30
N MET A 90 8.41 10.52 -1.93
CA MET A 90 9.46 9.76 -1.26
C MET A 90 10.60 10.68 -0.79
N GLU A 91 11.07 11.57 -1.66
CA GLU A 91 12.11 12.56 -1.34
C GLU A 91 11.69 13.49 -0.19
N ARG A 92 10.43 13.96 -0.18
CA ARG A 92 9.87 14.76 0.92
C ARG A 92 9.92 14.01 2.25
N ILE A 93 9.58 12.73 2.25
CA ILE A 93 9.58 11.91 3.49
C ILE A 93 11.02 11.67 3.97
N TRP A 94 11.92 11.27 3.08
CA TRP A 94 13.30 10.99 3.43
C TRP A 94 14.06 12.25 3.89
N SER A 95 13.84 13.39 3.24
CA SER A 95 14.44 14.67 3.65
C SER A 95 13.98 15.15 5.03
N ASN A 96 12.82 14.67 5.52
CA ASN A 96 12.36 14.91 6.89
C ASN A 96 12.96 13.92 7.91
N GLY A 97 13.86 13.03 7.49
CA GLY A 97 14.42 11.97 8.34
C GLY A 97 13.40 10.87 8.69
N GLN A 98 12.33 10.75 7.89
CA GLN A 98 11.25 9.79 8.12
C GLN A 98 11.35 8.60 7.15
N ILE A 99 10.67 7.50 7.49
CA ILE A 99 10.60 6.29 6.68
C ILE A 99 9.22 6.22 6.00
N PRO A 100 9.16 6.20 4.66
CA PRO A 100 7.91 6.09 3.92
C PRO A 100 7.26 4.73 4.10
N VAL A 101 5.96 4.75 4.37
CA VAL A 101 5.07 3.58 4.39
C VAL A 101 4.16 3.66 3.16
N LEU A 102 4.30 2.70 2.26
CA LEU A 102 3.55 2.61 1.01
C LEU A 102 2.42 1.60 1.17
N ASP A 103 1.24 2.02 0.74
CA ASP A 103 0.00 1.26 0.84
C ASP A 103 -0.52 0.83 -0.54
N ILE A 104 0.32 0.15 -1.31
CA ILE A 104 0.10 -0.19 -2.72
C ILE A 104 -0.37 -1.64 -2.91
N ASP A 105 -0.73 -2.00 -4.15
CA ASP A 105 -1.14 -3.37 -4.48
C ASP A 105 0.06 -4.31 -4.68
N VAL A 106 -0.22 -5.58 -4.96
CA VAL A 106 0.83 -6.60 -5.09
C VAL A 106 1.79 -6.34 -6.26
N LYS A 107 1.30 -5.78 -7.36
CA LYS A 107 2.14 -5.55 -8.55
C LYS A 107 3.01 -4.33 -8.35
N GLY A 108 2.44 -3.23 -7.86
CA GLY A 108 3.19 -2.04 -7.48
C GLY A 108 4.27 -2.38 -6.45
N ALA A 109 3.95 -3.22 -5.46
CA ALA A 109 4.93 -3.64 -4.46
C ALA A 109 6.09 -4.44 -5.03
N ILE A 110 5.82 -5.42 -5.89
CA ILE A 110 6.87 -6.20 -6.57
C ILE A 110 7.75 -5.27 -7.42
N HIS A 111 7.15 -4.32 -8.15
CA HIS A 111 7.89 -3.35 -8.93
C HIS A 111 8.83 -2.50 -8.07
N VAL A 112 8.37 -2.01 -6.91
CA VAL A 112 9.22 -1.21 -6.01
C VAL A 112 10.30 -2.07 -5.35
N GLN A 113 10.02 -3.34 -5.04
CA GLN A 113 11.04 -4.27 -4.56
C GLN A 113 12.20 -4.42 -5.55
N ASP A 114 11.89 -4.58 -6.85
CA ASP A 114 12.90 -4.71 -7.90
C ASP A 114 13.74 -3.44 -8.06
N LEU A 115 13.15 -2.26 -7.84
CA LEU A 115 13.85 -0.98 -7.89
C LEU A 115 14.72 -0.69 -6.64
N TYR A 116 14.32 -1.20 -5.46
CA TYR A 116 14.97 -0.89 -4.17
C TYR A 116 15.29 -2.17 -3.35
N PRO A 117 16.17 -3.07 -3.85
CA PRO A 117 16.31 -4.41 -3.26
C PRO A 117 17.01 -4.47 -1.89
N LYS A 118 17.65 -3.39 -1.43
CA LYS A 118 18.54 -3.44 -0.24
C LYS A 118 17.96 -2.90 1.06
N GLN A 119 17.04 -1.93 1.00
CA GLN A 119 16.51 -1.25 2.19
C GLN A 119 14.99 -1.17 2.16
N ILE A 120 14.37 -2.30 1.85
CA ILE A 120 12.93 -2.41 1.74
C ILE A 120 12.43 -3.48 2.70
N LEU A 121 11.34 -3.18 3.40
CA LEU A 121 10.56 -4.15 4.16
C LEU A 121 9.22 -4.34 3.47
N THR A 122 8.87 -5.56 3.13
CA THR A 122 7.60 -5.86 2.46
C THR A 122 6.75 -6.83 3.26
N ILE A 123 5.57 -6.36 3.65
CA ILE A 123 4.61 -7.09 4.50
C ILE A 123 3.33 -7.31 3.70
N PHE A 124 2.93 -8.57 3.55
CA PHE A 124 1.62 -8.95 3.01
C PHE A 124 0.66 -9.30 4.15
N ILE A 125 -0.49 -8.62 4.22
CA ILE A 125 -1.54 -8.93 5.18
C ILE A 125 -2.52 -9.90 4.53
N GLU A 126 -2.61 -11.12 5.05
CA GLU A 126 -3.49 -12.18 4.55
C GLU A 126 -4.77 -12.26 5.40
N PRO A 127 -5.97 -12.40 4.80
CA PRO A 127 -7.17 -12.74 5.57
C PRO A 127 -7.08 -14.18 6.10
N PRO A 128 -7.79 -14.55 7.18
CA PRO A 128 -7.70 -15.90 7.73
C PRO A 128 -8.28 -16.97 6.79
N SER A 129 -9.24 -16.59 5.95
CA SER A 129 -9.70 -17.40 4.82
C SER A 129 -10.38 -16.53 3.76
N ILE A 130 -10.62 -17.10 2.57
CA ILE A 130 -11.39 -16.45 1.51
C ILE A 130 -12.86 -16.25 1.92
N GLU A 131 -13.43 -17.19 2.69
CA GLU A 131 -14.79 -17.11 3.20
C GLU A 131 -14.94 -15.93 4.17
N GLU A 132 -13.98 -15.75 5.09
CA GLU A 132 -13.99 -14.62 6.01
C GLU A 132 -13.77 -13.30 5.26
N LEU A 133 -12.93 -13.28 4.23
CA LEU A 133 -12.78 -12.12 3.36
C LEU A 133 -14.11 -11.75 2.68
N LYS A 134 -14.80 -12.75 2.11
CA LYS A 134 -16.12 -12.57 1.48
C LYS A 134 -17.12 -12.01 2.48
N ARG A 135 -17.19 -12.58 3.69
CA ARG A 135 -18.07 -12.10 4.76
C ARG A 135 -17.78 -10.64 5.14
N ARG A 136 -16.50 -10.26 5.25
CA ARG A 136 -16.09 -8.87 5.51
C ARG A 136 -16.50 -7.92 4.38
N LEU A 137 -16.39 -8.34 3.13
CA LEU A 137 -16.81 -7.55 1.97
C LEU A 137 -18.34 -7.37 1.93
N GLU A 138 -19.11 -8.43 2.18
CA GLU A 138 -20.58 -8.41 2.26
C GLU A 138 -21.08 -7.48 3.37
N SER A 139 -20.43 -7.52 4.55
CA SER A 139 -20.80 -6.70 5.72
C SER A 139 -20.75 -5.19 5.47
N ARG A 140 -20.02 -4.74 4.43
CA ARG A 140 -19.92 -3.32 4.07
C ARG A 140 -21.19 -2.79 3.40
N GLY A 141 -22.09 -3.68 2.95
CA GLY A 141 -23.44 -3.32 2.49
C GLY A 141 -23.52 -2.53 1.17
N THR A 142 -22.39 -2.33 0.49
CA THR A 142 -22.31 -1.54 -0.77
C THR A 142 -22.08 -2.40 -2.02
N GLU A 143 -22.04 -3.73 -1.88
CA GLU A 143 -21.64 -4.63 -2.96
C GLU A 143 -22.85 -5.30 -3.61
N THR A 144 -22.85 -5.37 -4.95
CA THR A 144 -23.72 -6.28 -5.69
C THR A 144 -23.09 -7.67 -5.72
N ALA A 145 -23.87 -8.70 -6.10
CA ALA A 145 -23.33 -10.05 -6.24
C ALA A 145 -22.14 -10.09 -7.22
N ASP A 146 -22.24 -9.37 -8.34
CA ASP A 146 -21.19 -9.29 -9.37
C ASP A 146 -19.95 -8.53 -8.87
N SER A 147 -20.13 -7.41 -8.16
CA SER A 147 -18.99 -6.64 -7.62
C SER A 147 -18.26 -7.41 -6.52
N LEU A 148 -19.00 -8.16 -5.69
CA LEU A 148 -18.45 -9.04 -4.68
C LEU A 148 -17.63 -10.15 -5.31
N GLN A 149 -18.17 -10.85 -6.31
CA GLN A 149 -17.46 -11.94 -6.99
C GLN A 149 -16.16 -11.43 -7.65
N ALA A 150 -16.21 -10.28 -8.33
CA ALA A 150 -15.03 -9.67 -8.92
C ALA A 150 -13.94 -9.35 -7.87
N ARG A 151 -14.34 -8.84 -6.69
CA ARG A 151 -13.41 -8.57 -5.59
C ARG A 151 -12.82 -9.81 -4.96
N VAL A 152 -13.62 -10.86 -4.76
CA VAL A 152 -13.14 -12.14 -4.24
C VAL A 152 -12.15 -12.77 -5.22
N SER A 153 -12.45 -12.77 -6.53
CA SER A 153 -11.52 -13.25 -7.56
C SER A 153 -10.22 -12.46 -7.58
N LYS A 154 -10.28 -11.12 -7.48
CA LYS A 154 -9.10 -10.26 -7.39
C LYS A 154 -8.28 -10.58 -6.14
N ALA A 155 -8.92 -10.79 -4.99
CA ALA A 155 -8.23 -11.13 -3.76
C ALA A 155 -7.51 -12.49 -3.84
N SER A 156 -8.15 -13.51 -4.41
CA SER A 156 -7.51 -14.81 -4.65
C SER A 156 -6.28 -14.69 -5.56
N TYR A 157 -6.38 -13.84 -6.60
CA TYR A 157 -5.23 -13.52 -7.45
C TYR A 157 -4.11 -12.82 -6.67
N GLU A 158 -4.43 -11.79 -5.87
CA GLU A 158 -3.44 -11.08 -5.03
C GLU A 158 -2.77 -12.01 -4.00
N ILE A 159 -3.51 -12.91 -3.37
CA ILE A 159 -3.00 -13.90 -2.41
C ILE A 159 -1.97 -14.84 -3.06
N SER A 160 -2.11 -15.14 -4.36
CA SER A 160 -1.14 -15.99 -5.06
C SER A 160 0.28 -15.40 -5.08
N PHE A 161 0.41 -14.08 -4.93
CA PHE A 161 1.70 -13.37 -4.88
C PHE A 161 2.31 -13.27 -3.49
N LYS A 162 1.68 -13.81 -2.43
CA LYS A 162 2.17 -13.63 -1.05
C LYS A 162 3.61 -14.11 -0.83
N HIS A 163 4.08 -15.07 -1.64
CA HIS A 163 5.44 -15.60 -1.59
C HIS A 163 6.52 -14.61 -2.07
N SER A 164 6.12 -13.51 -2.72
CA SER A 164 7.01 -12.41 -3.13
C SER A 164 7.28 -11.39 -2.02
N PHE A 165 6.71 -11.58 -0.82
CA PHE A 165 6.85 -10.66 0.30
C PHE A 165 7.73 -11.26 1.40
N GLN A 166 8.50 -10.41 2.08
CA GLN A 166 9.42 -10.85 3.14
C GLN A 166 8.68 -11.38 4.36
N HIS A 167 7.52 -10.79 4.67
CA HIS A 167 6.68 -11.20 5.78
C HIS A 167 5.22 -11.35 5.32
N VAL A 168 4.55 -12.37 5.84
CA VAL A 168 3.12 -12.58 5.68
C VAL A 168 2.48 -12.60 7.07
N ILE A 169 1.52 -11.71 7.32
CA ILE A 169 0.79 -11.61 8.59
C ILE A 169 -0.66 -12.01 8.35
N VAL A 170 -1.12 -13.03 9.05
CA VAL A 170 -2.52 -13.47 8.98
C VAL A 170 -3.37 -12.61 9.93
N ASN A 171 -4.38 -11.93 9.39
CA ASN A 171 -5.28 -11.07 10.16
C ASN A 171 -6.56 -11.81 10.60
N ASP A 172 -6.38 -12.85 11.40
CA ASP A 172 -7.45 -13.57 12.11
C ASP A 172 -7.98 -12.76 13.31
N ASN A 173 -7.07 -12.10 14.02
CA ASN A 173 -7.33 -11.20 15.12
C ASN A 173 -6.54 -9.89 14.91
N LEU A 174 -7.27 -8.78 14.88
CA LEU A 174 -6.68 -7.47 14.56
C LEU A 174 -5.58 -7.05 15.55
N GLU A 175 -5.76 -7.30 16.84
CA GLU A 175 -4.77 -6.91 17.86
C GLU A 175 -3.48 -7.73 17.72
N LYS A 176 -3.59 -9.03 17.46
CA LYS A 176 -2.42 -9.89 17.19
C LYS A 176 -1.69 -9.45 15.92
N ALA A 177 -2.42 -9.21 14.84
CA ALA A 177 -1.84 -8.75 13.59
C ALA A 177 -1.14 -7.39 13.73
N ILE A 178 -1.70 -6.47 14.52
CA ILE A 178 -1.04 -5.18 14.84
C ILE A 178 0.23 -5.43 15.65
N ALA A 179 0.20 -6.29 16.67
CA ALA A 179 1.36 -6.57 17.50
C ALA A 179 2.50 -7.21 16.68
N GLU A 180 2.18 -8.16 15.81
CA GLU A 180 3.14 -8.79 14.90
C GLU A 180 3.74 -7.78 13.92
N ALA A 181 2.89 -6.97 13.26
CA ALA A 181 3.36 -5.93 12.34
C ALA A 181 4.25 -4.91 13.06
N THR A 182 3.90 -4.55 14.30
CA THR A 182 4.68 -3.61 15.12
C THR A 182 6.06 -4.19 15.45
N ALA A 183 6.15 -5.48 15.80
CA ALA A 183 7.41 -6.13 16.08
C ALA A 183 8.32 -6.18 14.84
N ILE A 184 7.78 -6.58 13.69
CA ILE A 184 8.51 -6.66 12.41
C ILE A 184 9.01 -5.27 11.98
N VAL A 185 8.13 -4.27 12.00
CA VAL A 185 8.48 -2.89 11.64
C VAL A 185 9.50 -2.32 12.62
N GLY A 186 9.34 -2.55 13.93
CA GLY A 186 10.29 -2.09 14.93
C GLY A 186 11.70 -2.65 14.70
N ALA A 187 11.81 -3.94 14.41
CA ALA A 187 13.09 -4.58 14.10
C ALA A 187 13.74 -3.97 12.84
N PHE A 188 12.96 -3.74 11.78
CA PHE A 188 13.47 -3.12 10.55
C PHE A 188 13.93 -1.67 10.75
N ILE A 189 13.21 -0.89 11.56
CA ILE A 189 13.60 0.49 11.87
C ILE A 189 14.94 0.52 12.64
N GLN A 190 15.14 -0.42 13.56
CA GLN A 190 16.34 -0.51 14.40
C GLN A 190 17.55 -1.13 13.70
N ALA A 191 17.35 -1.93 12.65
CA ALA A 191 18.46 -2.52 11.88
C ALA A 191 19.35 -1.42 11.27
N GLU A 192 20.68 -1.57 11.33
CA GLU A 192 21.63 -0.62 10.73
C GLU A 192 21.76 -0.77 9.21
#